data_AF-A0A0F9FIR7-F1
#
_entry.id   AF-A0A0F9FIR7-F1
#
_cell.length_a   1.000
_cell.length_b   1.000
_cell.length_c   1.000
_cell.angle_alpha   90.00
_cell.angle_beta   90.00
_cell.angle_gamma   90.00
#
_symmetry.space_group_name_H-M   'P 1'
#
loop_
_entity.id
_entity.type
_entity.pdbx_description
1 polymer ?
#
loop_
_entity_poly.entity_id
_entity_poly.type
_entity_poly.pdbx_seq_one_letter_code
_entity_poly.pdbx_strand_id
1 'polypeptide(L)'
;MLHKVKLTFCGGVNKVGGNKVLLEDLGYGVKIFLDFGINTNEFSSCRRNYEDDIIEIQQLTHNHVLPREEDIPIKNLYSKYFIFNHKSLNFRQKIRECENSIDPKTDLDGIFISHPHRDHYQGLSFVNRNIKIFAGVVTKRIIKAYSKSNAPRFENFLFGLKWNR
;
A
#
# COMPACT_ATOMS: atom_id res chain seq x y z
N MET A 1 -33.27 -7.72 -0.77
CA MET A 1 -31.92 -8.33 -0.78
C MET A 1 -31.28 -8.08 0.57
N LEU A 2 -30.72 -9.09 1.22
CA LEU A 2 -30.09 -8.92 2.53
C LEU A 2 -28.78 -8.14 2.33
N HIS A 3 -28.73 -6.91 2.82
CA HIS A 3 -27.53 -6.09 2.78
C HIS A 3 -26.48 -6.71 3.71
N LYS A 4 -25.37 -7.19 3.15
CA LYS A 4 -24.33 -7.91 3.90
C LYS A 4 -23.01 -7.17 3.80
N VAL A 5 -22.47 -6.79 4.95
CA VAL A 5 -21.13 -6.25 5.09
C VAL A 5 -20.21 -7.37 5.57
N LYS A 6 -19.02 -7.46 4.98
CA LYS A 6 -17.95 -8.38 5.41
C LYS A 6 -16.68 -7.58 5.71
N LEU A 7 -16.06 -7.90 6.84
CA LEU A 7 -14.75 -7.37 7.22
C LEU A 7 -13.72 -8.50 7.16
N THR A 8 -12.61 -8.25 6.48
CA THR A 8 -11.46 -9.16 6.44
C THR A 8 -10.26 -8.42 7.04
N PHE A 9 -9.75 -8.92 8.17
CA PHE A 9 -8.62 -8.32 8.87
C PHE A 9 -7.32 -8.80 8.26
N CYS A 10 -6.69 -7.94 7.46
CA CYS A 10 -5.50 -8.26 6.67
C CYS A 10 -4.18 -7.87 7.39
N GLY A 11 -4.26 -7.24 8.56
CA GLY A 11 -3.12 -6.82 9.37
C GLY A 11 -3.55 -6.14 10.67
N GLY A 12 -2.64 -6.00 11.62
CA GLY A 12 -2.93 -5.42 12.95
C GLY A 12 -3.70 -6.33 13.91
N VAL A 13 -3.91 -7.61 13.56
CA VAL A 13 -4.59 -8.58 14.44
C VAL A 13 -3.66 -9.04 15.55
N ASN A 14 -4.09 -8.89 16.82
CA ASN A 14 -3.36 -9.30 18.02
C ASN A 14 -1.93 -8.70 18.11
N LYS A 15 -1.71 -7.52 17.53
CA LYS A 15 -0.41 -6.83 17.53
C LYS A 15 -0.58 -5.31 17.35
N VAL A 16 0.47 -4.56 17.66
CA VAL A 16 0.51 -3.10 17.43
C VAL A 16 1.07 -2.82 16.04
N GLY A 17 0.27 -2.15 15.21
CA GLY A 17 0.66 -1.63 13.89
C GLY A 17 0.56 -2.62 12.74
N GLY A 18 0.58 -2.09 11.51
CA GLY A 18 0.34 -2.85 10.27
C GLY A 18 -1.14 -2.93 9.91
N ASN A 19 -1.92 -1.90 10.27
CA ASN A 19 -3.37 -1.86 10.15
C ASN A 19 -3.80 -1.91 8.68
N LYS A 20 -4.64 -2.90 8.36
CA LYS A 20 -5.25 -3.13 7.05
C LYS A 20 -6.55 -3.89 7.25
N VAL A 21 -7.69 -3.25 7.03
CA VAL A 21 -9.00 -3.93 7.09
C VAL A 21 -9.69 -3.77 5.76
N LEU A 22 -9.97 -4.87 5.09
CA LEU A 22 -10.80 -4.88 3.89
C LEU A 22 -12.27 -4.90 4.31
N LEU A 23 -13.02 -3.91 3.87
CA LEU A 23 -14.47 -3.84 4.00
C LEU A 23 -15.10 -4.10 2.63
N GLU A 24 -15.97 -5.10 2.60
CA GLU A 24 -16.77 -5.45 1.42
C GLU A 24 -18.25 -5.18 1.75
N ASP A 25 -18.86 -4.29 0.99
CA ASP A 25 -20.30 -4.11 0.96
C ASP A 25 -20.86 -4.91 -0.22
N LEU A 26 -21.45 -6.07 0.09
CA LEU A 26 -21.95 -6.98 -0.94
C LEU A 26 -23.29 -6.51 -1.54
N GLY A 27 -23.99 -5.58 -0.88
CA GLY A 27 -25.22 -4.99 -1.39
C GLY A 27 -24.95 -4.00 -2.52
N TYR A 28 -23.93 -3.16 -2.34
CA TYR A 28 -23.53 -2.16 -3.34
C TYR A 28 -22.34 -2.59 -4.22
N GLY A 29 -21.72 -3.74 -3.94
CA GLY A 29 -20.54 -4.22 -4.66
C GLY A 29 -19.30 -3.36 -4.41
N VAL A 30 -19.22 -2.70 -3.25
CA VAL A 30 -18.13 -1.78 -2.89
C VAL A 30 -17.05 -2.50 -2.11
N LYS A 31 -15.78 -2.24 -2.44
CA LYS A 31 -14.60 -2.78 -1.75
C LYS A 31 -13.64 -1.65 -1.39
N ILE A 32 -13.39 -1.47 -0.10
CA ILE A 32 -12.45 -0.46 0.39
C ILE A 32 -11.50 -1.05 1.43
N PHE A 33 -10.29 -0.50 1.49
CA PHE A 33 -9.43 -0.70 2.66
C PHE A 33 -9.57 0.46 3.64
N LEU A 34 -9.63 0.13 4.92
CA LEU A 34 -9.39 1.04 6.03
C LEU A 34 -7.95 0.83 6.48
N ASP A 35 -7.15 1.87 6.27
CA ASP A 35 -5.69 1.89 6.36
C ASP A 35 -4.99 0.87 5.44
N PHE A 36 -3.71 1.13 5.19
CA PHE A 36 -2.86 0.23 4.43
C PHE A 36 -1.41 0.37 4.89
N GLY A 37 -1.17 0.11 6.17
CA GLY A 37 0.12 0.37 6.83
C GLY A 37 0.99 -0.87 7.05
N ILE A 38 2.23 -0.65 7.46
CA ILE A 38 3.23 -1.71 7.65
C ILE A 38 3.56 -1.87 9.12
N ASN A 39 3.63 -3.11 9.60
CA ASN A 39 4.19 -3.39 10.91
C ASN A 39 5.72 -3.31 10.83
N THR A 40 6.33 -2.51 11.71
CA THR A 40 7.78 -2.27 11.66
C THR A 40 8.60 -3.52 11.99
N ASN A 41 8.11 -4.37 12.91
CA ASN A 41 8.83 -5.58 13.32
C ASN A 41 8.78 -6.65 12.23
N GLU A 42 7.62 -6.84 11.60
CA GLU A 42 7.46 -7.77 10.48
C GLU A 42 8.31 -7.33 9.29
N PHE A 43 8.26 -6.05 8.94
CA PHE A 43 9.06 -5.50 7.85
C PHE A 43 10.57 -5.59 8.12
N SER A 44 11.01 -5.29 9.34
CA SER A 44 12.42 -5.40 9.72
C SER A 44 12.90 -6.86 9.72
N SER A 45 12.05 -7.80 10.14
CA SER A 45 12.36 -9.23 10.08
C SER A 45 12.41 -9.74 8.64
N CYS A 46 11.47 -9.31 7.80
CA CYS A 46 11.50 -9.54 6.36
C CYS A 46 12.83 -9.03 5.76
N ARG A 47 13.23 -7.78 6.06
CA ARG A 47 14.50 -7.21 5.56
C ARG A 47 15.74 -7.97 5.98
N ARG A 48 15.80 -8.49 7.21
CA ARG A 48 16.96 -9.24 7.70
C ARG A 48 17.13 -10.61 7.02
N ASN A 49 16.04 -11.17 6.49
CA ASN A 49 16.03 -12.49 5.88
C ASN A 49 16.44 -12.47 4.39
N TYR A 50 16.69 -11.29 3.82
CA TYR A 50 17.14 -11.14 2.43
C TYR A 50 18.48 -10.41 2.40
N GLU A 51 19.46 -11.02 1.74
CA GLU A 51 20.84 -10.50 1.65
C GLU A 51 20.93 -9.19 0.85
N ASP A 52 19.91 -8.91 0.03
CA ASP A 52 19.82 -7.71 -0.78
C ASP A 52 18.77 -6.74 -0.21
N ASP A 53 19.05 -5.43 -0.29
CA ASP A 53 18.08 -4.34 -0.04
C ASP A 53 16.87 -4.35 -1.02
N ILE A 54 16.73 -5.40 -1.83
CA ILE A 54 15.60 -5.62 -2.73
C ILE A 54 14.60 -6.50 -1.99
N ILE A 55 13.45 -5.91 -1.69
CA ILE A 55 12.29 -6.68 -1.27
C ILE A 55 11.28 -6.70 -2.41
N GLU A 56 10.91 -7.89 -2.87
CA GLU A 56 9.81 -8.07 -3.82
C GLU A 56 8.47 -8.12 -3.09
N ILE A 57 7.38 -7.81 -3.79
CA ILE A 57 6.03 -7.90 -3.21
C ILE A 57 5.76 -9.31 -2.68
N GLN A 58 6.20 -10.34 -3.40
CA GLN A 58 6.07 -11.74 -3.02
C GLN A 58 6.71 -12.02 -1.66
N GLN A 59 7.84 -11.39 -1.36
CA GLN A 59 8.51 -11.54 -0.07
C GLN A 59 7.73 -10.85 1.05
N LEU A 60 7.21 -9.64 0.80
CA LEU A 60 6.36 -8.94 1.78
C LEU A 60 5.07 -9.70 2.08
N THR A 61 4.48 -10.32 1.07
CA THR A 61 3.23 -11.05 1.23
C THR A 61 3.46 -12.42 1.88
N HIS A 62 4.56 -13.10 1.55
CA HIS A 62 4.98 -14.33 2.22
C HIS A 62 5.30 -14.12 3.71
N ASN A 63 5.92 -12.99 4.06
CA ASN A 63 6.22 -12.61 5.45
C ASN A 63 5.05 -11.89 6.15
N HIS A 64 3.84 -11.91 5.57
CA HIS A 64 2.63 -11.30 6.10
C HIS A 64 2.69 -9.78 6.37
N VAL A 65 3.69 -9.08 5.84
CA VAL A 65 3.79 -7.61 5.91
C VAL A 65 2.65 -6.96 5.10
N LEU A 66 2.33 -7.57 3.96
CA LEU A 66 1.27 -7.18 3.04
C LEU A 66 0.33 -8.38 2.79
N PRO A 67 -0.97 -8.17 2.47
CA PRO A 67 -1.88 -9.28 2.16
C PRO A 67 -1.52 -9.98 0.85
N ARG A 68 -1.64 -11.31 0.77
CA ARG A 68 -1.56 -12.02 -0.52
C ARG A 68 -2.85 -11.80 -1.30
N GLU A 69 -2.74 -11.55 -2.61
CA GLU A 69 -3.91 -11.36 -3.48
C GLU A 69 -4.78 -12.62 -3.58
N GLU A 70 -4.23 -13.81 -3.31
CA GLU A 70 -4.97 -15.07 -3.26
C GLU A 70 -5.89 -15.19 -2.01
N ASP A 71 -5.59 -14.44 -0.94
CA ASP A 71 -6.32 -14.50 0.33
C ASP A 71 -7.50 -13.52 0.38
N ILE A 72 -7.59 -12.59 -0.58
CA ILE A 72 -8.59 -11.51 -0.59
C ILE A 72 -9.22 -11.36 -1.97
N PRO A 73 -10.50 -10.97 -2.06
CA PRO A 73 -11.21 -10.88 -3.33
C PRO A 73 -10.93 -9.54 -4.05
N ILE A 74 -9.65 -9.19 -4.23
CA ILE A 74 -9.20 -7.96 -4.89
C ILE A 74 -8.29 -8.32 -6.07
N LYS A 75 -8.57 -7.71 -7.22
CA LYS A 75 -7.76 -7.84 -8.44
C LYS A 75 -6.75 -6.71 -8.52
N ASN A 76 -5.50 -7.05 -8.80
CA ASN A 76 -4.42 -6.10 -9.06
C ASN A 76 -4.26 -5.06 -7.93
N LEU A 77 -4.16 -5.50 -6.68
CA LEU A 77 -3.93 -4.67 -5.50
C LEU A 77 -2.57 -3.95 -5.58
N TYR A 78 -1.54 -4.64 -6.07
CA TYR A 78 -0.18 -4.11 -6.13
C TYR A 78 0.17 -3.50 -7.48
N SER A 79 1.05 -2.51 -7.45
CA SER A 79 1.55 -1.83 -8.65
C SER A 79 2.52 -2.74 -9.42
N LYS A 80 2.45 -2.70 -10.75
CA LYS A 80 3.43 -3.34 -11.63
C LYS A 80 4.58 -2.40 -11.98
N TYR A 81 4.32 -1.10 -12.06
CA TYR A 81 5.28 -0.14 -12.60
C TYR A 81 5.88 0.80 -11.55
N PHE A 82 5.17 1.07 -10.46
CA PHE A 82 5.50 2.12 -9.50
C PHE A 82 6.12 1.56 -8.21
N ILE A 83 6.95 0.52 -8.35
CA ILE A 83 7.76 -0.07 -7.28
C ILE A 83 9.21 0.39 -7.46
N PHE A 84 9.79 0.98 -6.42
CA PHE A 84 11.13 1.59 -6.50
C PHE A 84 12.22 0.67 -6.00
N ASN A 85 13.07 0.17 -6.91
CA ASN A 85 14.27 -0.58 -6.59
C ASN A 85 15.53 0.29 -6.79
N HIS A 86 16.31 0.49 -5.73
CA HIS A 86 17.48 1.38 -5.71
C HIS A 86 18.73 0.81 -6.40
N LYS A 87 18.76 -0.49 -6.76
CA LYS A 87 19.89 -1.08 -7.51
C LYS A 87 19.86 -0.73 -9.00
N SER A 88 18.66 -0.59 -9.59
CA SER A 88 18.51 -0.39 -11.03
C SER A 88 18.48 1.09 -11.42
N LEU A 89 17.86 1.93 -10.59
CA LEU A 89 17.61 3.33 -10.90
C LEU A 89 17.72 4.17 -9.63
N ASN A 90 18.23 5.40 -9.76
CA ASN A 90 18.01 6.42 -8.75
C ASN A 90 16.56 6.91 -8.79
N PHE A 91 16.13 7.63 -7.75
CA PHE A 91 14.74 8.07 -7.62
C PHE A 91 14.23 8.89 -8.82
N ARG A 92 15.05 9.78 -9.39
CA ARG A 92 14.67 10.58 -10.56
C ARG A 92 14.54 9.73 -11.82
N GLN A 93 15.43 8.76 -12.00
CA GLN A 93 15.35 7.78 -13.08
C GLN A 93 14.09 6.92 -12.94
N LYS A 94 13.75 6.49 -11.72
CA LYS A 94 12.51 5.74 -11.46
C LYS A 94 11.27 6.55 -11.81
N ILE A 95 11.23 7.84 -11.45
CA ILE A 95 10.11 8.71 -11.82
C ILE A 95 9.93 8.74 -13.34
N ARG A 96 11.01 8.93 -14.10
CA ARG A 96 10.97 8.95 -15.58
C ARG A 96 10.48 7.64 -16.18
N GLU A 97 10.93 6.50 -15.63
CA GLU A 97 10.42 5.18 -16.04
C GLU A 97 8.90 5.06 -15.86
N CYS A 98 8.35 5.69 -14.83
CA CYS A 98 6.93 5.65 -14.53
C CYS A 98 6.07 6.62 -15.35
N GLU A 99 6.62 7.64 -16.03
CA GLU A 99 5.85 8.76 -16.62
C GLU A 99 4.76 8.32 -17.61
N ASN A 100 5.03 7.26 -18.38
CA ASN A 100 4.09 6.71 -19.37
C ASN A 100 3.51 5.35 -18.95
N SER A 101 3.76 4.94 -17.71
CA SER A 101 3.32 3.64 -17.19
C SER A 101 1.92 3.75 -16.60
N ILE A 102 1.07 2.76 -16.90
CA ILE A 102 -0.29 2.66 -16.35
C ILE A 102 -0.45 1.28 -15.74
N ASP A 103 -0.69 1.23 -14.42
CA ASP A 103 -1.01 -0.03 -13.76
C ASP A 103 -2.28 -0.67 -14.34
N PRO A 104 -2.45 -2.00 -14.22
CA PRO A 104 -3.68 -2.67 -14.63
C PRO A 104 -4.91 -2.16 -13.85
N LYS A 105 -6.11 -2.33 -14.41
CA LYS A 105 -7.35 -1.99 -13.69
C LYS A 105 -7.53 -2.86 -12.44
N THR A 106 -7.89 -2.23 -11.33
CA THR A 106 -8.28 -2.89 -10.09
C THR A 106 -9.80 -2.83 -9.91
N ASP A 107 -10.35 -3.71 -9.08
CA ASP A 107 -11.75 -3.69 -8.61
C ASP A 107 -11.87 -3.18 -7.15
N LEU A 108 -10.82 -2.57 -6.61
CA LEU A 108 -10.85 -1.86 -5.34
C LEU A 108 -11.25 -0.39 -5.55
N ASP A 109 -12.26 0.07 -4.82
CA ASP A 109 -12.81 1.43 -4.97
C ASP A 109 -11.93 2.50 -4.32
N GLY A 110 -11.25 2.14 -3.24
CA GLY A 110 -10.29 3.04 -2.60
C GLY A 110 -9.70 2.54 -1.30
N ILE A 111 -8.77 3.36 -0.79
CA ILE A 111 -8.12 3.17 0.50
C ILE A 111 -8.31 4.45 1.31
N PHE A 112 -8.86 4.31 2.52
CA PHE A 112 -9.04 5.40 3.46
C PHE A 112 -7.91 5.35 4.49
N ILE A 113 -7.18 6.46 4.65
CA ILE A 113 -6.10 6.57 5.64
C ILE A 113 -6.60 7.40 6.82
N SER A 114 -6.61 6.80 7.99
CA SER A 114 -7.07 7.42 9.23
C SER A 114 -6.16 8.57 9.66
N HIS A 115 -4.85 8.32 9.78
CA HIS A 115 -3.88 9.30 10.27
C HIS A 115 -2.44 8.96 9.78
N PRO A 116 -1.45 9.87 9.95
CA PRO A 116 -0.18 9.79 9.23
C PRO A 116 0.92 8.99 9.95
N HIS A 117 0.56 8.00 10.78
CA HIS A 117 1.54 7.06 11.30
C HIS A 117 1.81 5.94 10.29
N ARG A 118 3.08 5.48 10.20
CA ARG A 118 3.54 4.56 9.14
C ARG A 118 2.80 3.23 9.12
N ASP A 119 2.38 2.78 10.30
CA ASP A 119 1.59 1.58 10.50
C ASP A 119 0.13 1.70 10.02
N HIS A 120 -0.24 2.85 9.45
CA HIS A 120 -1.52 3.10 8.76
C HIS A 120 -1.40 3.39 7.26
N TYR A 121 -0.26 3.85 6.74
CA TYR A 121 -0.17 4.27 5.32
C TYR A 121 1.02 3.72 4.54
N GLN A 122 2.06 3.20 5.19
CA GLN A 122 3.32 2.97 4.48
C GLN A 122 3.22 1.90 3.38
N GLY A 123 2.26 0.98 3.49
CA GLY A 123 1.96 0.00 2.44
C GLY A 123 1.48 0.64 1.13
N LEU A 124 1.03 1.90 1.14
CA LEU A 124 0.66 2.65 -0.06
C LEU A 124 1.83 2.80 -1.07
N SER A 125 3.07 2.60 -0.65
CA SER A 125 4.20 2.56 -1.57
C SER A 125 4.06 1.47 -2.63
N PHE A 126 3.30 0.41 -2.34
CA PHE A 126 3.20 -0.80 -3.16
C PHE A 126 1.89 -0.93 -3.93
N VAL A 127 0.88 -0.14 -3.57
CA VAL A 127 -0.46 -0.30 -4.14
C VAL A 127 -0.53 0.25 -5.56
N ASN A 128 -1.36 -0.39 -6.36
CA ASN A 128 -1.69 0.00 -7.73
C ASN A 128 -2.13 1.47 -7.80
N ARG A 129 -1.55 2.24 -8.75
CA ARG A 129 -1.79 3.68 -8.90
C ARG A 129 -3.16 4.05 -9.47
N ASN A 130 -3.96 3.07 -9.91
CA ASN A 130 -5.37 3.28 -10.24
C ASN A 130 -6.28 3.36 -9.02
N ILE A 131 -5.83 2.90 -7.85
CA ILE A 131 -6.61 2.95 -6.61
C ILE A 131 -6.68 4.40 -6.10
N LYS A 132 -7.88 4.83 -5.73
CA LYS A 132 -8.13 6.15 -5.12
C LYS A 132 -7.72 6.15 -3.65
N ILE A 133 -6.98 7.16 -3.22
CA ILE A 133 -6.57 7.33 -1.83
C ILE A 133 -7.35 8.47 -1.20
N PHE A 134 -8.02 8.21 -0.09
CA PHE A 134 -8.80 9.17 0.69
C PHE A 134 -8.12 9.39 2.04
N ALA A 135 -7.92 10.65 2.41
CA ALA A 135 -7.34 11.00 3.71
C ALA A 135 -7.68 12.45 4.06
N GLY A 136 -7.70 12.78 5.35
CA GLY A 136 -7.77 14.17 5.79
C GLY A 136 -6.63 15.03 5.20
N VAL A 137 -6.89 16.31 4.96
CA VAL A 137 -5.93 17.23 4.33
C VAL A 137 -4.60 17.28 5.08
N VAL A 138 -4.65 17.26 6.41
CA VAL A 138 -3.45 17.26 7.28
C VAL A 138 -2.69 15.94 7.15
N THR A 139 -3.37 14.79 7.26
CA THR A 139 -2.79 13.46 7.05
C THR A 139 -2.05 13.36 5.71
N LYS A 140 -2.70 13.74 4.61
CA LYS A 140 -2.09 13.78 3.27
C LYS A 140 -0.85 14.65 3.20
N ARG A 141 -0.86 15.83 3.84
CA ARG A 141 0.30 16.74 3.86
C ARG A 141 1.48 16.15 4.61
N ILE A 142 1.25 15.58 5.79
CA ILE A 142 2.31 14.94 6.59
C ILE A 142 2.93 13.77 5.84
N ILE A 143 2.11 12.89 5.25
CA ILE A 143 2.59 11.73 4.46
C ILE A 143 3.46 12.20 3.28
N LYS A 144 3.01 13.22 2.54
CA LYS A 144 3.78 13.78 1.42
C LYS A 144 5.06 14.47 1.86
N ALA A 145 5.04 15.19 2.98
CA ALA A 145 6.24 15.80 3.55
C ALA A 145 7.25 14.73 3.95
N TYR A 146 6.82 13.67 4.65
CA TYR A 146 7.67 12.54 5.02
C TYR A 146 8.36 11.91 3.79
N SER A 147 7.61 11.63 2.72
CA SER A 147 8.18 11.06 1.49
C SER A 147 9.20 11.99 0.80
N LYS A 148 8.98 13.31 0.85
CA LYS A 148 9.88 14.31 0.22
C LYS A 148 11.11 14.67 1.07
N SER A 149 11.01 14.57 2.39
CA SER A 149 12.06 14.96 3.32
C SER A 149 13.01 13.82 3.68
N ASN A 150 12.68 12.58 3.33
CA ASN A 150 13.53 11.42 3.57
C ASN A 150 14.30 11.02 2.31
N ALA A 151 15.43 10.34 2.52
CA ALA A 151 16.11 9.64 1.44
C ALA A 151 15.12 8.69 0.74
N PRO A 152 15.12 8.65 -0.60
CA PRO A 152 14.33 7.70 -1.35
C PRO A 152 14.59 6.25 -0.92
N ARG A 153 13.53 5.54 -0.56
CA ARG A 153 13.54 4.13 -0.18
C ARG A 153 12.36 3.42 -0.82
N PHE A 154 12.48 2.11 -0.94
CA PHE A 154 11.45 1.24 -1.51
C PHE A 154 10.09 1.45 -0.82
N GLU A 155 10.08 1.59 0.51
CA GLU A 155 8.91 1.79 1.37
C GLU A 155 8.46 3.25 1.56
N ASN A 156 8.96 4.20 0.76
CA ASN A 156 8.50 5.59 0.77
C ASN A 156 8.27 6.21 -0.62
N PHE A 157 8.29 5.38 -1.67
CA PHE A 157 7.98 5.79 -3.04
C PHE A 157 6.47 5.95 -3.22
N LEU A 158 5.98 7.19 -3.17
CA LEU A 158 4.55 7.53 -3.26
C LEU A 158 4.16 8.23 -4.58
N PHE A 159 5.09 8.27 -5.54
CA PHE A 159 4.85 8.88 -6.85
C PHE A 159 3.72 8.14 -7.60
N GLY A 160 2.85 8.90 -8.27
CA GLY A 160 1.72 8.37 -9.04
C GLY A 160 0.43 8.09 -8.24
N LEU A 161 0.44 8.20 -6.90
CA LEU A 161 -0.79 8.00 -6.11
C LEU A 161 -1.88 9.04 -6.42
N LYS A 162 -3.11 8.56 -6.65
CA LYS A 162 -4.31 9.37 -6.89
C LYS A 162 -5.00 9.76 -5.58
N TRP A 163 -4.64 10.92 -5.04
CA TRP A 163 -5.22 11.43 -3.80
C TRP A 163 -6.51 12.22 -4.04
N ASN A 164 -7.65 11.71 -3.59
CA ASN A 164 -8.94 12.38 -3.65
C ASN A 164 -9.18 13.27 -2.44
N ARG A 165 -10.14 14.20 -2.59
CA ARG A 165 -10.69 15.03 -1.52
C ARG A 165 -12.11 14.59 -1.25
#